data_AF-A0A4V5P8S6-F1
#
_entry.id   AF-A0A4V5P8S6-F1
#
_cell.length_a   1.000
_cell.length_b   1.000
_cell.length_c   1.000
_cell.angle_alpha   90.00
_cell.angle_beta   90.00
_cell.angle_gamma   90.00
#
_symmetry.space_group_name_H-M   'P 1'
#
loop_
_entity.id
_entity.type
_entity.pdbx_description
1 polymer ?
#
loop_
_entity_poly.entity_id
_entity_poly.type
_entity_poly.pdbx_seq_one_letter_code
_entity_poly.pdbx_strand_id
1 'polypeptide(L)'
;MRLARLLRGAASAGPSPGLRDARPSVSRSLTSDSGSGPAPERGVPGQVDFYARFSPSPLSMKQFLDFGSVNACEKTSFMFLRQELPVRLANIMKEISLLPDNLLRTPSVQLVQSWYIQSLQELLDFKDKSAEDAKTIYDFTDTVIRIRNRHNDVIPTMAQGVIEYKESFGVDPVTSQNVQYFLDRFYMSRISIRMLLNQHSLLFGGKGKGSLSHRKHIGSINPNCNVVEVIKDGYENARRLCDLYYINSPELELEELNAKSPGQPIQVVYVPSHLYHMVFELFKNAMRATMEHHADKGVYPPIQVHVTLGNEDLTVKVNAVLYFFKLMYRHAHIF
;
A
#
# COMPACT_ATOMS: atom_id res chain seq x y z
N MET A 1 -5.75 -21.10 -4.11
CA MET A 1 -7.01 -21.53 -3.44
C MET A 1 -6.86 -22.25 -2.08
N ARG A 2 -5.65 -22.58 -1.55
CA ARG A 2 -5.51 -23.19 -0.21
C ARG A 2 -5.23 -22.22 0.96
N LEU A 3 -4.77 -20.99 0.71
CA LEU A 3 -4.47 -20.01 1.78
C LEU A 3 -5.72 -19.32 2.36
N ALA A 4 -6.77 -19.12 1.56
CA ALA A 4 -8.06 -18.59 2.01
C ALA A 4 -8.85 -19.55 2.93
N ARG A 5 -8.39 -20.80 3.10
CA ARG A 5 -8.95 -21.77 4.07
C ARG A 5 -8.33 -21.65 5.46
N LEU A 6 -7.07 -21.22 5.57
CA LEU A 6 -6.42 -21.04 6.87
C LEU A 6 -7.11 -19.94 7.71
N LEU A 7 -7.72 -18.95 7.07
CA LEU A 7 -8.53 -17.92 7.73
C LEU A 7 -9.97 -18.36 8.08
N ARG A 8 -10.43 -19.54 7.64
CA ARG A 8 -11.79 -20.06 7.90
C ARG A 8 -11.85 -21.27 8.84
N GLY A 9 -10.70 -21.82 9.24
CA GLY A 9 -10.62 -23.13 9.90
C GLY A 9 -10.89 -23.17 11.41
N ALA A 10 -11.28 -22.07 12.05
CA ALA A 10 -11.46 -22.01 13.51
C ALA A 10 -12.93 -21.92 13.95
N ALA A 11 -13.85 -22.58 13.24
CA ALA A 11 -15.25 -22.70 13.66
C ALA A 11 -15.75 -24.15 13.50
N SER A 12 -16.15 -24.72 14.64
CA SER A 12 -17.01 -25.90 14.85
C SER A 12 -16.50 -27.29 14.46
N ALA A 13 -16.27 -28.12 15.49
CA ALA A 13 -16.30 -29.57 15.44
C ALA A 13 -17.70 -30.07 15.88
N GLY A 14 -18.29 -31.01 15.13
CA GLY A 14 -19.54 -31.72 15.46
C GLY A 14 -20.08 -32.52 14.28
N PRO A 15 -20.73 -33.68 14.46
CA PRO A 15 -20.42 -34.92 13.72
C PRO A 15 -21.33 -35.26 12.53
N SER A 16 -20.78 -36.07 11.60
CA SER A 16 -21.42 -36.79 10.48
C SER A 16 -22.54 -37.75 10.93
N PRO A 17 -23.47 -38.20 10.04
CA PRO A 17 -23.24 -39.24 9.00
C PRO A 17 -24.04 -38.94 7.69
N GLY A 18 -23.97 -39.61 6.54
CA GLY A 18 -23.22 -40.73 5.96
C GLY A 18 -23.73 -40.98 4.51
N LEU A 19 -22.83 -41.46 3.64
CA LEU A 19 -23.02 -42.30 2.43
C LEU A 19 -24.06 -41.98 1.32
N ARG A 20 -23.59 -41.72 0.08
CA ARG A 20 -23.52 -42.69 -1.07
C ARG A 20 -23.04 -42.05 -2.39
N ASP A 21 -22.57 -42.94 -3.26
CA ASP A 21 -21.62 -42.82 -4.37
C ASP A 21 -22.09 -42.13 -5.68
N ALA A 22 -21.13 -41.61 -6.46
CA ALA A 22 -20.82 -42.05 -7.83
C ALA A 22 -19.66 -41.23 -8.46
N ARG A 23 -18.61 -41.93 -8.92
CA ARG A 23 -17.56 -41.45 -9.85
C ARG A 23 -17.92 -41.84 -11.30
N PRO A 24 -17.29 -41.23 -12.31
CA PRO A 24 -16.10 -41.85 -12.96
C PRO A 24 -14.96 -40.83 -13.15
N SER A 25 -13.74 -41.05 -12.64
CA SER A 25 -12.59 -41.77 -13.26
C SER A 25 -12.09 -41.22 -14.61
N VAL A 26 -11.11 -40.32 -14.55
CA VAL A 26 -10.03 -40.23 -15.55
C VAL A 26 -8.71 -40.22 -14.80
N SER A 27 -8.04 -41.36 -14.83
CA SER A 27 -6.71 -41.60 -14.29
C SER A 27 -5.64 -41.05 -15.23
N ARG A 28 -4.76 -40.17 -14.74
CA ARG A 28 -3.45 -39.94 -15.36
C ARG A 28 -2.38 -40.18 -14.30
N SER A 29 -1.63 -41.25 -14.52
CA SER A 29 -0.53 -41.76 -13.72
C SER A 29 0.59 -40.73 -13.59
N LEU A 30 0.92 -40.37 -12.34
CA LEU A 30 2.22 -39.80 -11.99
C LEU A 30 3.17 -40.97 -11.81
N THR A 31 4.10 -41.12 -12.74
CA THR A 31 5.30 -41.94 -12.54
C THR A 31 6.08 -41.37 -11.36
N SER A 32 6.38 -42.24 -10.42
CA SER A 32 7.25 -42.01 -9.27
C SER A 32 8.65 -41.66 -9.75
N ASP A 33 9.05 -40.40 -9.62
CA ASP A 33 10.46 -40.03 -9.67
C ASP A 33 10.96 -39.90 -8.22
N SER A 34 11.55 -40.99 -7.74
CA SER A 34 12.32 -41.05 -6.52
C SER A 34 13.66 -40.35 -6.73
N GLY A 35 13.68 -39.04 -6.53
CA GLY A 35 14.87 -38.20 -6.58
C GLY A 35 14.89 -37.20 -5.43
N SER A 36 15.16 -37.70 -4.22
CA SER A 36 15.43 -36.87 -3.05
C SER A 36 16.83 -36.25 -3.17
N GLY A 37 16.89 -35.02 -3.67
CA GLY A 37 18.04 -34.14 -3.58
C GLY A 37 17.58 -32.69 -3.35
N PRO A 38 18.32 -31.86 -2.60
CA PRO A 38 17.98 -30.45 -2.47
C PRO A 38 18.09 -29.81 -3.86
N ALA A 39 17.00 -29.14 -4.29
CA ALA A 39 17.05 -28.33 -5.51
C ALA A 39 18.22 -27.33 -5.38
N PRO A 40 19.04 -27.13 -6.43
CA PRO A 40 20.16 -26.21 -6.35
C PRO A 40 19.67 -24.83 -5.91
N GLU A 41 20.35 -24.22 -4.94
CA GLU A 41 20.03 -22.87 -4.48
C GLU A 41 20.02 -21.95 -5.70
N ARG A 42 18.84 -21.47 -6.06
CA ARG A 42 18.71 -20.54 -7.19
C ARG A 42 19.38 -19.24 -6.75
N GLY A 43 20.30 -18.74 -7.56
CA GLY A 43 20.77 -17.35 -7.41
C GLY A 43 19.59 -16.37 -7.48
N VAL A 44 19.80 -15.14 -7.02
CA VAL A 44 18.77 -14.09 -6.94
C VAL A 44 17.89 -14.01 -8.20
N PRO A 45 18.44 -14.00 -9.44
CA PRO A 45 17.61 -13.96 -10.65
C PRO A 45 16.60 -15.14 -10.73
N GLY A 46 17.05 -16.35 -10.39
CA GLY A 46 16.20 -17.54 -10.40
C GLY A 46 15.15 -17.56 -9.28
N GLN A 47 15.38 -16.84 -8.17
CA GLN A 47 14.38 -16.63 -7.13
C GLN A 47 13.33 -15.61 -7.58
N VAL A 48 13.74 -14.51 -8.21
CA VAL A 48 12.82 -13.52 -8.81
C VAL A 48 11.92 -14.19 -9.84
N ASP A 49 12.49 -14.99 -10.75
CA ASP A 49 11.74 -15.76 -11.75
C ASP A 49 10.75 -16.75 -11.14
N PHE A 50 11.06 -17.30 -9.98
CA PHE A 50 10.18 -18.22 -9.28
C PHE A 50 8.98 -17.49 -8.67
N TYR A 51 9.24 -16.43 -7.90
CA TYR A 51 8.20 -15.72 -7.16
C TYR A 51 7.31 -14.84 -8.05
N ALA A 52 7.85 -14.30 -9.15
CA ALA A 52 7.09 -13.50 -10.09
C ALA A 52 6.02 -14.30 -10.87
N ARG A 53 6.05 -15.64 -10.83
CA ARG A 53 5.00 -16.50 -11.43
C ARG A 53 3.71 -16.51 -10.61
N PHE A 54 3.77 -16.12 -9.34
CA PHE A 54 2.60 -16.06 -8.48
C PHE A 54 1.97 -14.67 -8.55
N SER A 55 0.64 -14.64 -8.53
CA SER A 55 -0.11 -13.39 -8.44
C SER A 55 -0.16 -12.90 -7.00
N PRO A 56 0.05 -11.60 -6.74
CA PRO A 56 -0.19 -11.01 -5.42
C PRO A 56 -1.61 -11.30 -4.92
N SER A 57 -1.75 -11.58 -3.63
CA SER A 57 -3.04 -11.83 -2.98
C SER A 57 -3.64 -10.50 -2.52
N PRO A 58 -4.78 -10.07 -3.08
CA PRO A 58 -5.39 -8.82 -2.65
C PRO A 58 -6.07 -8.96 -1.27
N LEU A 59 -6.00 -7.90 -0.45
CA LEU A 59 -6.60 -7.84 0.87
C LEU A 59 -7.57 -6.66 1.00
N SER A 60 -8.79 -6.94 1.44
CA SER A 60 -9.77 -5.90 1.76
C SER A 60 -9.49 -5.25 3.12
N MET A 61 -9.97 -4.02 3.29
CA MET A 61 -9.94 -3.32 4.58
C MET A 61 -10.60 -4.12 5.70
N LYS A 62 -11.70 -4.82 5.39
CA LYS A 62 -12.38 -5.72 6.33
C LYS A 62 -11.46 -6.85 6.79
N GLN A 63 -10.72 -7.48 5.89
CA GLN A 63 -9.78 -8.56 6.27
C GLN A 63 -8.66 -8.05 7.19
N PHE A 64 -8.13 -6.84 6.96
CA PHE A 64 -7.15 -6.25 7.87
C PHE A 64 -7.75 -5.95 9.26
N LEU A 65 -8.96 -5.39 9.30
CA LEU A 65 -9.67 -5.13 10.55
C LEU A 65 -9.98 -6.42 11.32
N ASP A 66 -10.59 -7.40 10.67
CA ASP A 66 -10.98 -8.67 11.28
C ASP A 66 -9.73 -9.40 11.82
N PHE A 67 -8.61 -9.34 11.10
CA PHE A 67 -7.32 -9.87 11.56
C PHE A 67 -6.82 -9.13 12.81
N GLY A 68 -6.71 -7.81 12.78
CA GLY A 68 -6.07 -7.06 13.86
C GLY A 68 -6.95 -6.78 15.09
N SER A 69 -8.27 -6.96 15.00
CA SER A 69 -9.21 -6.74 16.12
C SER A 69 -9.47 -7.98 16.98
N VAL A 70 -9.71 -9.13 16.34
CA VAL A 70 -10.13 -10.37 17.02
C VAL A 70 -9.02 -11.41 17.06
N ASN A 71 -8.18 -11.46 16.02
CA ASN A 71 -7.27 -12.58 15.75
C ASN A 71 -5.83 -12.12 15.54
N ALA A 72 -5.38 -11.06 16.23
CA ALA A 72 -4.05 -10.50 16.05
C ALA A 72 -2.98 -11.51 16.48
N CYS A 73 -2.59 -12.36 15.55
CA CYS A 73 -1.68 -13.49 15.74
C CYS A 73 -0.42 -13.24 14.91
N GLU A 74 0.67 -12.95 15.61
CA GLU A 74 1.96 -12.66 14.99
C GLU A 74 2.44 -13.82 14.10
N LYS A 75 2.24 -15.08 14.55
CA LYS A 75 2.55 -16.28 13.78
C LYS A 75 1.78 -16.34 12.45
N THR A 76 0.49 -16.03 12.46
CA THR A 76 -0.32 -16.00 11.24
C THR A 76 0.14 -14.89 10.30
N SER A 77 0.48 -13.72 10.85
CA SER A 77 1.04 -12.60 10.06
C SER A 77 2.37 -12.98 9.43
N PHE A 78 3.29 -13.56 10.19
CA PHE A 78 4.57 -14.09 9.72
C PHE A 78 4.38 -15.09 8.57
N MET A 79 3.53 -16.11 8.78
CA MET A 79 3.28 -17.16 7.79
C MET A 79 2.73 -16.62 6.47
N PHE A 80 1.89 -15.60 6.53
CA PHE A 80 1.38 -14.90 5.34
C PHE A 80 2.48 -14.05 4.67
N LEU A 81 3.12 -13.17 5.43
CA LEU A 81 4.04 -12.17 4.88
C LEU A 81 5.33 -12.76 4.33
N ARG A 82 5.86 -13.84 4.93
CA ARG A 82 7.05 -14.55 4.41
C ARG A 82 6.82 -15.17 3.02
N GLN A 83 5.56 -15.34 2.61
CA GLN A 83 5.20 -15.80 1.27
C GLN A 83 4.78 -14.63 0.37
N GLU A 84 3.92 -13.75 0.88
CA GLU A 84 3.33 -12.67 0.09
C GLU A 84 4.33 -11.56 -0.26
N LEU A 85 5.23 -11.18 0.65
CA LEU A 85 6.20 -10.11 0.38
C LEU A 85 7.20 -10.50 -0.74
N PRO A 86 7.82 -11.70 -0.74
CA PRO A 86 8.63 -12.15 -1.87
C PRO A 86 7.88 -12.14 -3.22
N VAL A 87 6.60 -12.54 -3.25
CA VAL A 87 5.77 -12.49 -4.46
C VAL A 87 5.63 -11.06 -4.97
N ARG A 88 5.25 -10.12 -4.11
CA ARG A 88 5.05 -8.71 -4.48
C ARG A 88 6.35 -8.04 -4.93
N LEU A 89 7.46 -8.28 -4.21
CA LEU A 89 8.78 -7.78 -4.58
C LEU A 89 9.25 -8.34 -5.92
N ALA A 90 9.13 -9.66 -6.14
CA ALA A 90 9.56 -10.28 -7.38
C ALA A 90 8.75 -9.81 -8.59
N ASN A 91 7.43 -9.65 -8.45
CA ASN A 91 6.57 -9.10 -9.51
C ASN A 91 7.04 -7.70 -9.91
N ILE A 92 7.27 -6.79 -8.94
CA ILE A 92 7.69 -5.44 -9.29
C ILE A 92 9.14 -5.38 -9.79
N MET A 93 10.04 -6.23 -9.29
CA MET A 93 11.39 -6.35 -9.83
C MET A 93 11.38 -6.78 -11.30
N LYS A 94 10.43 -7.65 -11.70
CA LYS A 94 10.23 -8.00 -13.11
C LYS A 94 9.74 -6.83 -13.94
N GLU A 95 8.80 -6.04 -13.43
CA GLU A 95 8.37 -4.84 -14.14
C GLU A 95 9.50 -3.81 -14.29
N ILE A 96 10.33 -3.62 -13.25
CA ILE A 96 11.53 -2.76 -13.36
C ILE A 96 12.43 -3.27 -14.48
N SER A 97 12.67 -4.58 -14.57
CA SER A 97 13.53 -5.17 -15.62
C SER A 97 13.00 -5.01 -17.05
N LEU A 98 11.76 -4.54 -17.23
CA LEU A 98 11.16 -4.25 -18.54
C LEU A 98 11.28 -2.77 -18.93
N LEU A 99 11.86 -1.93 -18.07
CA LEU A 99 12.16 -0.55 -18.42
C LEU A 99 13.21 -0.47 -19.54
N PRO A 100 13.26 0.65 -20.29
CA PRO A 100 14.30 0.87 -21.29
C PRO A 100 15.71 0.73 -20.69
N ASP A 101 16.63 0.08 -21.42
CA ASP A 101 18.00 -0.18 -20.95
C ASP A 101 18.72 1.07 -20.46
N ASN A 102 18.53 2.20 -21.16
CA ASN A 102 19.13 3.47 -20.79
C ASN A 102 18.59 4.01 -19.45
N LEU A 103 17.31 3.79 -19.15
CA LEU A 103 16.72 4.12 -17.86
C LEU A 103 17.20 3.15 -16.76
N LEU A 104 17.29 1.85 -17.07
CA LEU A 104 17.84 0.84 -16.16
C LEU A 104 19.29 1.11 -15.75
N ARG A 105 20.08 1.75 -16.62
CA ARG A 105 21.48 2.11 -16.36
C ARG A 105 21.66 3.37 -15.53
N THR A 106 20.58 4.11 -15.26
CA THR A 106 20.67 5.32 -14.42
C THR A 106 21.05 4.92 -12.98
N PRO A 107 22.02 5.61 -12.34
CA PRO A 107 22.47 5.27 -10.99
C PRO A 107 21.33 5.16 -9.98
N SER A 108 20.33 6.04 -10.09
CA SER A 108 19.18 6.04 -9.21
C SER A 108 18.28 4.80 -9.37
N VAL A 109 18.03 4.34 -10.60
CA VAL A 109 17.25 3.10 -10.82
C VAL A 109 18.02 1.87 -10.34
N GLN A 110 19.33 1.81 -10.56
CA GLN A 110 20.19 0.73 -10.06
C GLN A 110 20.19 0.66 -8.53
N LEU A 111 20.23 1.82 -7.86
CA LEU A 111 20.12 1.90 -6.40
C LEU A 111 18.79 1.32 -5.91
N VAL A 112 17.67 1.70 -6.54
CA VAL A 112 16.36 1.12 -6.23
C VAL A 112 16.35 -0.39 -6.44
N GLN A 113 16.87 -0.89 -7.57
CA GLN A 113 16.99 -2.33 -7.82
C GLN A 113 17.77 -3.05 -6.72
N SER A 114 18.88 -2.47 -6.26
CA SER A 114 19.70 -3.04 -5.18
C SER A 114 18.91 -3.18 -3.87
N TRP A 115 18.07 -2.19 -3.53
CA TRP A 115 17.23 -2.25 -2.34
C TRP A 115 16.18 -3.36 -2.42
N TYR A 116 15.54 -3.53 -3.58
CA TYR A 116 14.58 -4.61 -3.80
C TYR A 116 15.24 -5.99 -3.75
N ILE A 117 16.43 -6.14 -4.34
CA ILE A 117 17.24 -7.38 -4.27
C ILE A 117 17.56 -7.72 -2.82
N GLN A 118 18.12 -6.76 -2.08
CA GLN A 118 18.49 -6.97 -0.67
C GLN A 118 17.26 -7.36 0.17
N SER A 119 16.15 -6.64 0.02
CA SER A 119 14.92 -6.92 0.75
C SER A 119 14.34 -8.30 0.41
N LEU A 120 14.44 -8.74 -0.85
CA LEU A 120 14.02 -10.08 -1.25
C LEU A 120 14.90 -11.14 -0.58
N GLN A 121 16.23 -11.00 -0.65
CA GLN A 121 17.16 -11.94 -0.03
C GLN A 121 16.90 -12.09 1.47
N GLU A 122 16.80 -10.97 2.20
CA GLU A 122 16.52 -10.96 3.63
C GLU A 122 15.20 -11.65 3.99
N LEU A 123 14.16 -11.54 3.14
CA LEU A 123 12.89 -12.23 3.37
C LEU A 123 12.99 -13.74 3.10
N LEU A 124 13.81 -14.15 2.15
CA LEU A 124 13.96 -15.56 1.78
C LEU A 124 14.68 -16.38 2.84
N ASP A 125 15.46 -15.75 3.70
CA ASP A 125 16.03 -16.36 4.91
C ASP A 125 14.95 -16.90 5.88
N PHE A 126 13.68 -16.49 5.72
CA PHE A 126 12.55 -16.93 6.54
C PHE A 126 11.63 -17.94 5.86
N LYS A 127 11.89 -18.30 4.59
CA LYS A 127 11.02 -19.14 3.77
C LYS A 127 10.68 -20.47 4.45
N ASP A 128 11.69 -21.15 4.99
CA ASP A 128 11.56 -22.50 5.54
C ASP A 128 11.63 -22.52 7.09
N LYS A 129 11.68 -21.36 7.76
CA LYS A 129 11.75 -21.26 9.22
C LYS A 129 10.41 -21.61 9.89
N SER A 130 10.42 -22.06 11.14
CA SER A 130 9.19 -22.41 11.87
C SER A 130 8.52 -21.17 12.46
N ALA A 131 7.19 -21.10 12.39
CA ALA A 131 6.42 -20.08 13.11
C ALA A 131 6.32 -20.34 14.62
N GLU A 132 6.75 -21.53 15.07
CA GLU A 132 6.79 -21.88 16.50
C GLU A 132 8.04 -21.34 17.21
N ASP A 133 9.08 -20.97 16.46
CA ASP A 133 10.29 -20.38 17.02
C ASP A 133 10.11 -18.87 17.26
N ALA A 134 10.03 -18.48 18.53
CA ALA A 134 9.88 -17.09 18.93
C ALA A 134 11.04 -16.20 18.44
N LYS A 135 12.27 -16.73 18.37
CA LYS A 135 13.42 -15.97 17.86
C LYS A 135 13.25 -15.67 16.38
N THR A 136 12.85 -16.65 15.58
CA THR A 136 12.51 -16.47 14.16
C THR A 136 11.46 -15.38 13.96
N ILE A 137 10.39 -15.38 14.75
CA ILE A 137 9.32 -14.39 14.66
C ILE A 137 9.86 -12.99 14.98
N TYR A 138 10.61 -12.85 16.08
CA TYR A 138 11.25 -11.59 16.46
C TYR A 138 12.19 -11.06 15.36
N ASP A 139 13.09 -11.91 14.86
CA ASP A 139 14.03 -11.56 13.79
C ASP A 139 13.30 -11.16 12.49
N PHE A 140 12.16 -11.78 12.20
CA PHE A 140 11.32 -11.41 11.07
C PHE A 140 10.70 -10.02 11.24
N THR A 141 10.15 -9.72 12.42
CA THR A 141 9.59 -8.41 12.74
C THR A 141 10.64 -7.31 12.59
N ASP A 142 11.86 -7.54 13.10
CA ASP A 142 13.00 -6.62 12.91
C ASP A 142 13.36 -6.47 11.42
N THR A 143 13.33 -7.55 10.64
CA THR A 143 13.59 -7.53 9.19
C THR A 143 12.53 -6.73 8.43
N VAL A 144 11.25 -6.89 8.77
CA VAL A 144 10.14 -6.12 8.21
C VAL A 144 10.31 -4.62 8.46
N ILE A 145 10.73 -4.24 9.68
CA ILE A 145 11.01 -2.84 10.03
C ILE A 145 12.20 -2.30 9.23
N ARG A 146 13.29 -3.06 9.09
CA ARG A 146 14.45 -2.67 8.28
C ARG A 146 14.09 -2.46 6.81
N ILE A 147 13.34 -3.40 6.20
CA ILE A 147 12.89 -3.29 4.80
C ILE A 147 12.03 -2.04 4.61
N ARG A 148 11.08 -1.79 5.52
CA ARG A 148 10.25 -0.58 5.49
C ARG A 148 11.09 0.69 5.47
N ASN A 149 12.08 0.77 6.35
CA ASN A 149 12.93 1.95 6.48
C ASN A 149 13.86 2.12 5.27
N ARG A 150 14.48 1.03 4.77
CA ARG A 150 15.30 1.02 3.55
C ARG A 150 14.53 1.58 2.35
N HIS A 151 13.23 1.26 2.25
CA HIS A 151 12.43 1.66 1.11
C HIS A 151 11.85 3.08 1.22
N ASN A 152 12.17 3.87 2.26
CA ASN A 152 11.59 5.21 2.46
C ASN A 152 11.79 6.14 1.26
N ASP A 153 13.00 6.15 0.69
CA ASP A 153 13.39 7.08 -0.37
C ASP A 153 13.22 6.53 -1.79
N VAL A 154 12.60 5.36 -1.93
CA VAL A 154 12.35 4.74 -3.25
C VAL A 154 11.60 5.66 -4.22
N ILE A 155 10.64 6.48 -3.74
CA ILE A 155 9.89 7.40 -4.61
C ILE A 155 10.78 8.53 -5.14
N PRO A 156 11.42 9.36 -4.28
CA PRO A 156 12.29 10.42 -4.78
C PRO A 156 13.48 9.87 -5.59
N THR A 157 14.06 8.72 -5.21
CA THR A 157 15.14 8.10 -5.99
C THR A 157 14.64 7.61 -7.36
N MET A 158 13.47 6.97 -7.46
CA MET A 158 12.94 6.57 -8.77
C MET A 158 12.65 7.78 -9.65
N ALA A 159 12.08 8.85 -9.08
CA ALA A 159 11.86 10.11 -9.80
C ALA A 159 13.18 10.71 -10.31
N GLN A 160 14.24 10.68 -9.50
CA GLN A 160 15.57 11.12 -9.89
C GLN A 160 16.12 10.29 -11.06
N GLY A 161 15.90 8.97 -11.09
CA GLY A 161 16.29 8.13 -12.22
C GLY A 161 15.59 8.49 -13.53
N VAL A 162 14.31 8.86 -13.46
CA VAL A 162 13.57 9.38 -14.63
C VAL A 162 14.10 10.74 -15.09
N ILE A 163 14.51 11.61 -14.16
CA ILE A 163 15.17 12.89 -14.48
C ILE A 163 16.51 12.66 -15.16
N GLU A 164 17.37 11.80 -14.59
CA GLU A 164 18.68 11.41 -15.15
C GLU A 164 18.54 10.90 -16.59
N TYR A 165 17.53 10.06 -16.84
CA TYR A 165 17.21 9.55 -18.16
C TYR A 165 16.77 10.67 -19.13
N LYS A 166 15.83 11.52 -18.69
CA LYS A 166 15.31 12.63 -19.50
C LYS A 166 16.40 13.63 -19.90
N GLU A 167 17.30 13.96 -19.00
CA GLU A 167 18.41 14.89 -19.25
C GLU A 167 19.44 14.31 -20.22
N SER A 168 19.69 13.00 -20.14
CA SER A 168 20.73 12.33 -20.94
C SER A 168 20.27 11.92 -22.34
N PHE A 169 19.02 11.51 -22.48
CA PHE A 169 18.51 10.86 -23.71
C PHE A 169 17.36 11.61 -24.37
N GLY A 170 16.86 12.68 -23.75
CA GLY A 170 15.63 13.34 -24.18
C GLY A 170 14.39 12.48 -23.88
N VAL A 171 13.27 12.87 -24.49
CA VAL A 171 11.97 12.23 -24.23
C VAL A 171 11.21 12.11 -25.54
N ASP A 172 10.78 10.89 -25.87
CA ASP A 172 9.80 10.64 -26.92
C ASP A 172 8.43 10.24 -26.30
N PRO A 173 7.31 10.45 -27.02
CA PRO A 173 5.97 10.17 -26.50
C PRO A 173 5.73 8.70 -26.13
N VAL A 174 6.32 7.75 -26.86
CA VAL A 174 6.11 6.32 -26.64
C VAL A 174 6.82 5.88 -25.35
N THR A 175 8.08 6.29 -25.17
CA THR A 175 8.81 6.02 -23.93
C THR A 175 8.13 6.68 -22.73
N SER A 176 7.61 7.90 -22.88
CA SER A 176 6.86 8.59 -21.82
C SER A 176 5.65 7.79 -21.36
N GLN A 177 4.87 7.25 -22.31
CA GLN A 177 3.70 6.44 -22.00
C GLN A 177 4.07 5.13 -21.28
N ASN A 178 5.14 4.46 -21.74
CA ASN A 178 5.63 3.22 -21.12
C ASN A 178 6.15 3.46 -19.70
N VAL A 179 6.91 4.54 -19.49
CA VAL A 179 7.40 4.94 -18.17
C VAL A 179 6.23 5.30 -17.26
N GLN A 180 5.24 6.05 -17.74
CA GLN A 180 4.05 6.38 -16.96
C GLN A 180 3.30 5.11 -16.51
N TYR A 181 3.02 4.20 -17.45
CA TYR A 181 2.37 2.92 -17.16
C TYR A 181 3.12 2.11 -16.10
N PHE A 182 4.46 2.06 -16.21
CA PHE A 182 5.30 1.43 -15.21
C PHE A 182 5.21 2.14 -13.85
N LEU A 183 5.33 3.46 -13.81
CA LEU A 183 5.34 4.24 -12.56
C LEU A 183 4.03 4.07 -11.79
N ASP A 184 2.89 4.06 -12.48
CA ASP A 184 1.58 3.84 -11.85
C ASP A 184 1.52 2.49 -11.14
N ARG A 185 2.01 1.43 -11.80
CA ARG A 185 2.05 0.07 -11.24
C ARG A 185 3.08 -0.07 -10.14
N PHE A 186 4.25 0.55 -10.31
CA PHE A 186 5.33 0.60 -9.34
C PHE A 186 4.91 1.27 -8.04
N TYR A 187 4.26 2.43 -8.13
CA TYR A 187 3.78 3.15 -6.96
C TYR A 187 2.60 2.45 -6.30
N MET A 188 1.68 1.86 -7.06
CA MET A 188 0.60 1.05 -6.48
C MET A 188 1.14 -0.18 -5.73
N SER A 189 2.07 -0.92 -6.34
CA SER A 189 2.74 -2.06 -5.71
C SER A 189 3.45 -1.65 -4.42
N ARG A 190 4.18 -0.52 -4.45
CA ARG A 190 4.89 0.01 -3.28
C ARG A 190 3.94 0.43 -2.16
N ILE A 191 2.82 1.09 -2.46
CA ILE A 191 1.80 1.43 -1.46
C ILE A 191 1.29 0.14 -0.80
N SER A 192 1.01 -0.89 -1.60
CA SER A 192 0.50 -2.17 -1.12
C SER A 192 1.52 -2.93 -0.26
N ILE A 193 2.81 -2.93 -0.63
CA ILE A 193 3.91 -3.49 0.18
C ILE A 193 4.06 -2.70 1.49
N ARG A 194 4.10 -1.36 1.43
CA ARG A 194 4.22 -0.50 2.62
C ARG A 194 3.02 -0.69 3.56
N MET A 195 1.82 -0.94 3.03
CA MET A 195 0.64 -1.27 3.83
C MET A 195 0.87 -2.55 4.65
N LEU A 196 1.34 -3.63 4.02
CA LEU A 196 1.64 -4.89 4.71
C LEU A 196 2.75 -4.74 5.77
N LEU A 197 3.86 -4.09 5.42
CA LEU A 197 4.98 -3.87 6.33
C LEU A 197 4.55 -3.02 7.53
N ASN A 198 3.77 -1.96 7.30
CA ASN A 198 3.26 -1.10 8.36
C ASN A 198 2.29 -1.83 9.28
N GLN A 199 1.36 -2.60 8.74
CA GLN A 199 0.40 -3.35 9.54
C GLN A 199 1.12 -4.31 10.50
N HIS A 200 2.06 -5.11 10.01
CA HIS A 200 2.84 -6.00 10.86
C HIS A 200 3.68 -5.25 11.90
N SER A 201 4.42 -4.23 11.47
CA SER A 201 5.27 -3.44 12.36
C SER A 201 4.50 -2.72 13.47
N LEU A 202 3.32 -2.18 13.15
CA LEU A 202 2.51 -1.45 14.12
C LEU A 202 1.78 -2.38 15.09
N LEU A 203 1.41 -3.59 14.65
CA LEU A 203 0.76 -4.58 15.52
C LEU A 203 1.76 -5.32 16.42
N PHE A 204 2.98 -5.57 15.94
CA PHE A 204 3.91 -6.50 16.61
C PHE A 204 5.31 -5.93 16.88
N GLY A 205 5.69 -4.78 16.29
CA GLY A 205 7.05 -4.23 16.37
C GLY A 205 7.36 -3.36 17.60
N GLY A 206 6.39 -3.11 18.48
CA GLY A 206 6.59 -2.30 19.70
C GLY A 206 6.89 -3.14 20.94
N LYS A 207 7.96 -2.84 21.68
CA LYS A 207 8.27 -3.44 23.00
C LYS A 207 7.30 -3.06 24.13
N GLY A 208 6.14 -2.49 23.81
CA GLY A 208 5.10 -2.12 24.77
C GLY A 208 3.73 -2.46 24.21
N LYS A 209 3.15 -3.56 24.69
CA LYS A 209 1.70 -3.80 24.60
C LYS A 209 0.99 -2.63 25.28
N GLY A 210 0.64 -1.57 24.53
CA GLY A 210 -0.19 -0.48 25.03
C GLY A 210 0.32 0.94 24.87
N SER A 211 0.87 1.34 23.72
CA SER A 211 0.85 2.78 23.38
C SER A 211 -0.60 3.25 23.20
N LEU A 212 -0.99 4.35 23.84
CA LEU A 212 -2.35 4.91 23.88
C LEU A 212 -2.95 5.15 22.48
N SER A 213 -2.11 5.33 21.46
CA SER A 213 -2.51 5.47 20.05
C SER A 213 -3.08 4.18 19.42
N HIS A 214 -2.79 3.00 19.97
CA HIS A 214 -3.36 1.71 19.53
C HIS A 214 -4.80 1.49 20.00
N ARG A 215 -5.33 2.25 20.96
CA ARG A 215 -6.67 1.98 21.48
C ARG A 215 -7.78 2.38 20.49
N LYS A 216 -7.47 3.21 19.50
CA LYS A 216 -8.39 3.66 18.43
C LYS A 216 -8.03 3.15 17.03
N HIS A 217 -6.86 2.53 16.84
CA HIS A 217 -6.37 2.11 15.53
C HIS A 217 -5.95 0.64 15.51
N ILE A 218 -6.24 -0.04 14.41
CA ILE A 218 -5.76 -1.39 14.12
C ILE A 218 -4.63 -1.28 13.10
N GLY A 219 -3.40 -1.36 13.59
CA GLY A 219 -2.22 -0.99 12.81
C GLY A 219 -2.32 0.46 12.33
N SER A 220 -2.27 0.67 11.02
CA SER A 220 -2.47 1.99 10.39
C SER A 220 -3.94 2.34 10.08
N ILE A 221 -4.89 1.45 10.37
CA ILE A 221 -6.31 1.63 10.02
C ILE A 221 -7.06 2.22 11.20
N ASN A 222 -7.84 3.26 10.95
CA ASN A 222 -8.84 3.76 11.88
C ASN A 222 -10.23 3.23 11.48
N PRO A 223 -10.89 2.41 12.32
CA PRO A 223 -12.25 1.94 12.05
C PRO A 223 -13.30 3.07 12.09
N ASN A 224 -12.98 4.19 12.76
CA ASN A 224 -13.82 5.37 12.92
C ASN A 224 -13.07 6.63 12.45
N CYS A 225 -12.48 6.58 11.25
CA CYS A 225 -11.75 7.71 10.67
C CYS A 225 -12.71 8.87 10.42
N ASN A 226 -12.56 9.97 11.18
CA ASN A 226 -13.30 11.21 10.91
C ASN A 226 -12.67 11.91 9.70
N VAL A 227 -13.38 11.88 8.58
CA VAL A 227 -12.87 12.38 7.29
C VAL A 227 -12.62 13.88 7.32
N VAL A 228 -13.52 14.64 7.95
CA VAL A 228 -13.45 16.10 8.00
C VAL A 228 -12.25 16.57 8.81
N GLU A 229 -11.94 15.91 9.92
CA GLU A 229 -10.76 16.25 10.74
C GLU A 229 -9.45 16.00 9.97
N VAL A 230 -9.35 14.89 9.23
CA VAL A 230 -8.17 14.62 8.38
C VAL A 230 -8.02 15.66 7.26
N ILE A 231 -9.14 16.13 6.68
CA ILE A 231 -9.15 17.20 5.68
C ILE A 231 -8.67 18.51 6.28
N LYS A 232 -9.18 18.91 7.45
CA LYS A 232 -8.74 20.12 8.15
C LYS A 232 -7.26 20.06 8.49
N ASP A 233 -6.77 18.93 9.02
CA ASP A 233 -5.35 18.72 9.31
C ASP A 233 -4.49 18.89 8.04
N GLY A 234 -4.94 18.32 6.91
CA GLY A 234 -4.26 18.46 5.63
C GLY A 234 -4.26 19.89 5.10
N TYR A 235 -5.39 20.59 5.22
CA TYR A 235 -5.51 22.00 4.87
C TYR A 235 -4.59 22.88 5.72
N GLU A 236 -4.60 22.74 7.05
CA GLU A 236 -3.79 23.56 7.97
C GLU A 236 -2.29 23.41 7.70
N ASN A 237 -1.82 22.20 7.42
CA ASN A 237 -0.40 22.00 7.08
C ASN A 237 -0.05 22.57 5.70
N ALA A 238 -0.93 22.45 4.71
CA ALA A 238 -0.74 23.09 3.41
C ALA A 238 -0.77 24.63 3.52
N ARG A 239 -1.66 25.16 4.37
CA ARG A 239 -1.82 26.58 4.67
C ARG A 239 -0.54 27.16 5.25
N ARG A 240 0.03 26.52 6.28
CA ARG A 240 1.33 26.92 6.87
C ARG A 240 2.45 26.97 5.83
N LEU A 241 2.51 25.99 4.92
CA LEU A 241 3.49 26.03 3.84
C LEU A 241 3.20 27.19 2.88
N CYS A 242 1.95 27.39 2.49
CA CYS A 242 1.54 28.50 1.63
C CYS A 242 1.91 29.86 2.25
N ASP A 243 1.61 30.07 3.53
CA ASP A 243 1.95 31.28 4.28
C ASP A 243 3.46 31.53 4.31
N LEU A 244 4.28 30.48 4.44
CA LEU A 244 5.75 30.61 4.41
C LEU A 244 6.28 31.09 3.05
N TYR A 245 5.63 30.72 1.94
CA TYR A 245 6.07 31.08 0.59
C TYR A 245 5.42 32.37 0.05
N TYR A 246 4.16 32.62 0.39
CA TYR A 246 3.35 33.70 -0.18
C TYR A 246 2.90 34.75 0.85
N ILE A 247 3.25 34.57 2.13
CA ILE A 247 2.91 35.47 3.26
C ILE A 247 1.38 35.52 3.55
N ASN A 248 0.59 34.79 2.78
CA ASN A 248 -0.86 34.69 2.91
C ASN A 248 -1.33 33.36 2.27
N SER A 249 -2.59 33.00 2.50
CA SER A 249 -3.20 31.78 1.99
C SER A 249 -4.73 31.93 1.88
N PRO A 250 -5.38 31.19 0.97
CA PRO A 250 -6.84 31.20 0.87
C PRO A 250 -7.48 30.46 2.06
N GLU A 251 -8.61 31.00 2.54
CA GLU A 251 -9.44 30.37 3.58
C GLU A 251 -10.09 29.05 3.11
N LEU A 252 -10.55 28.23 4.06
CA LEU A 252 -11.27 26.97 3.79
C LEU A 252 -12.77 27.15 4.00
N GLU A 253 -13.55 26.85 2.97
CA GLU A 253 -15.01 26.67 3.07
C GLU A 253 -15.34 25.18 2.95
N LEU A 254 -15.78 24.54 4.03
CA LEU A 254 -16.05 23.10 4.06
C LEU A 254 -17.53 22.82 4.34
N GLU A 255 -18.14 22.04 3.45
CA GLU A 255 -19.49 21.52 3.58
C GLU A 255 -19.50 19.99 3.68
N GLU A 256 -20.28 19.45 4.61
CA GLU A 256 -20.46 18.01 4.77
C GLU A 256 -21.91 17.58 4.51
N LEU A 257 -22.09 16.47 3.78
CA LEU A 257 -23.37 15.84 3.53
C LEU A 257 -23.29 14.34 3.82
N ASN A 258 -23.79 13.95 4.99
CA ASN A 258 -23.91 12.55 5.36
C ASN A 258 -25.30 12.02 4.98
N ALA A 259 -25.43 11.44 3.79
CA ALA A 259 -26.71 10.90 3.31
C ALA A 259 -27.12 9.62 4.06
N LYS A 260 -26.18 8.91 4.69
CA LYS A 260 -26.47 7.74 5.53
C LYS A 260 -27.07 8.12 6.88
N SER A 261 -26.51 9.15 7.51
CA SER A 261 -26.91 9.62 8.84
C SER A 261 -26.84 11.16 8.89
N PRO A 262 -27.90 11.87 8.45
CA PRO A 262 -27.91 13.33 8.45
C PRO A 262 -27.61 13.92 9.84
N GLY A 263 -26.75 14.94 9.89
CA GLY A 263 -26.33 15.61 11.13
C GLY A 263 -25.28 14.86 11.96
N GLN A 264 -24.83 13.67 11.53
CA GLN A 264 -23.74 12.94 12.17
C GLN A 264 -22.43 13.12 11.40
N PRO A 265 -21.27 13.17 12.09
CA PRO A 265 -19.96 13.27 11.45
C PRO A 265 -19.72 12.14 10.43
N ILE A 266 -19.06 12.47 9.33
CA ILE A 266 -18.69 11.48 8.31
C ILE A 266 -17.52 10.63 8.82
N GLN A 267 -17.83 9.39 9.22
CA GLN A 267 -16.86 8.40 9.68
C GLN A 267 -16.79 7.20 8.73
N VAL A 268 -15.56 6.78 8.40
CA VAL A 268 -15.31 5.59 7.57
C VAL A 268 -14.17 4.74 8.12
N VAL A 269 -14.14 3.46 7.73
CA VAL A 269 -12.96 2.62 7.92
C VAL A 269 -11.91 2.98 6.89
N TYR A 270 -10.81 3.61 7.30
CA TYR A 270 -9.76 4.00 6.36
C TYR A 270 -8.38 4.11 7.02
N VAL A 271 -7.34 4.33 6.20
CA VAL A 271 -5.98 4.65 6.68
C VAL A 271 -5.86 6.18 6.70
N PRO A 272 -5.89 6.85 7.87
CA PRO A 272 -5.94 8.31 7.93
C PRO A 272 -4.77 8.99 7.22
N SER A 273 -3.56 8.41 7.33
CA SER A 273 -2.37 8.95 6.66
C SER A 273 -2.48 8.94 5.13
N HIS A 274 -3.13 7.93 4.53
CA HIS A 274 -3.35 7.90 3.09
C HIS A 274 -4.29 9.04 2.65
N LEU A 275 -5.38 9.24 3.40
CA LEU A 275 -6.30 10.34 3.14
C LEU A 275 -5.60 11.69 3.30
N TYR A 276 -4.86 11.87 4.40
CA TYR A 276 -4.06 13.06 4.67
C TYR A 276 -3.13 13.39 3.51
N HIS A 277 -2.35 12.42 3.01
CA HIS A 277 -1.45 12.66 1.89
C HIS A 277 -2.19 13.11 0.62
N MET A 278 -3.33 12.50 0.30
CA MET A 278 -4.13 12.90 -0.87
C MET A 278 -4.63 14.35 -0.74
N VAL A 279 -5.24 14.69 0.40
CA VAL A 279 -5.84 16.01 0.58
C VAL A 279 -4.77 17.10 0.74
N PHE A 280 -3.66 16.81 1.42
CA PHE A 280 -2.54 17.73 1.57
C PHE A 280 -1.92 18.12 0.21
N GLU A 281 -1.68 17.15 -0.68
CA GLU A 281 -1.18 17.44 -2.03
C GLU A 281 -2.19 18.23 -2.87
N LEU A 282 -3.49 17.92 -2.76
CA LEU A 282 -4.54 18.70 -3.42
C LEU A 282 -4.59 20.14 -2.91
N PHE A 283 -4.49 20.36 -1.60
CA PHE A 283 -4.50 21.71 -1.03
C PHE A 283 -3.27 22.51 -1.44
N LYS A 284 -2.06 21.94 -1.42
CA LYS A 284 -0.86 22.64 -1.92
C LYS A 284 -1.05 23.13 -3.35
N ASN A 285 -1.57 22.26 -4.24
CA ASN A 285 -1.81 22.61 -5.64
C ASN A 285 -2.90 23.68 -5.79
N ALA A 286 -4.02 23.53 -5.07
CA ALA A 286 -5.12 24.49 -5.07
C ALA A 286 -4.69 25.88 -4.54
N MET A 287 -3.95 25.91 -3.44
CA MET A 287 -3.39 27.13 -2.86
C MET A 287 -2.42 27.79 -3.83
N ARG A 288 -1.42 27.06 -4.34
CA ARG A 288 -0.46 27.58 -5.32
C ARG A 288 -1.16 28.25 -6.51
N ALA A 289 -2.11 27.53 -7.13
CA ALA A 289 -2.85 28.05 -8.27
C ALA A 289 -3.66 29.31 -7.93
N THR A 290 -4.28 29.34 -6.75
CA THR A 290 -5.09 30.49 -6.30
C THR A 290 -4.20 31.71 -6.04
N MET A 291 -3.08 31.51 -5.32
CA MET A 291 -2.13 32.57 -4.99
C MET A 291 -1.48 33.16 -6.24
N GLU A 292 -1.00 32.32 -7.16
CA GLU A 292 -0.35 32.79 -8.40
C GLU A 292 -1.34 33.50 -9.33
N HIS A 293 -2.60 33.07 -9.40
CA HIS A 293 -3.61 33.70 -10.29
C HIS A 293 -4.17 35.03 -9.74
N HIS A 294 -4.15 35.23 -8.42
CA HIS A 294 -4.69 36.44 -7.77
C HIS A 294 -3.60 37.32 -7.16
N ALA A 295 -2.33 37.10 -7.53
CA ALA A 295 -1.19 37.83 -6.98
C ALA A 295 -1.40 39.36 -7.05
N ASP A 296 -1.94 39.86 -8.17
CA ASP A 296 -2.16 41.29 -8.40
C ASP A 296 -3.39 41.87 -7.69
N LYS A 297 -4.29 41.01 -7.20
CA LYS A 297 -5.58 41.42 -6.63
C LYS A 297 -5.56 41.55 -5.12
N GLY A 298 -4.59 40.92 -4.43
CA GLY A 298 -4.45 40.95 -2.97
C GLY A 298 -5.61 40.32 -2.17
N VAL A 299 -6.61 39.77 -2.87
CA VAL A 299 -7.77 39.07 -2.30
C VAL A 299 -7.83 37.68 -2.90
N TYR A 300 -7.78 36.66 -2.04
CA TYR A 300 -7.73 35.26 -2.45
C TYR A 300 -9.07 34.61 -2.13
N PRO A 301 -9.78 34.08 -3.14
CA PRO A 301 -11.02 33.36 -2.89
C PRO A 301 -10.76 32.08 -2.09
N PRO A 302 -11.72 31.68 -1.23
CA PRO A 302 -11.57 30.48 -0.42
C PRO A 302 -11.55 29.20 -1.27
N ILE A 303 -10.89 28.18 -0.75
CA ILE A 303 -10.94 26.82 -1.30
C ILE A 303 -12.20 26.15 -0.77
N GLN A 304 -13.07 25.73 -1.69
CA GLN A 304 -14.33 25.09 -1.34
C GLN A 304 -14.19 23.56 -1.35
N VAL A 305 -14.56 22.93 -0.25
CA VAL A 305 -14.49 21.48 -0.08
C VAL A 305 -15.86 20.92 0.26
N HIS A 306 -16.31 19.95 -0.53
CA HIS A 306 -17.54 19.23 -0.27
C HIS A 306 -17.22 17.77 0.04
N VAL A 307 -17.65 17.32 1.22
CA VAL A 307 -17.48 15.93 1.68
C VAL A 307 -18.84 15.28 1.70
N THR A 308 -19.04 14.24 0.90
CA THR A 308 -20.33 13.54 0.80
C THR A 308 -20.16 12.05 1.08
N LEU A 309 -21.01 11.51 1.94
CA LEU A 309 -21.09 10.08 2.23
C LEU A 309 -22.43 9.53 1.73
N GLY A 310 -22.38 8.76 0.66
CA GLY A 310 -23.51 8.02 0.10
C GLY A 310 -23.57 6.57 0.58
N ASN A 311 -24.40 5.76 -0.08
CA ASN A 311 -24.54 4.34 0.23
C ASN A 311 -23.27 3.53 -0.04
N GLU A 312 -22.64 3.80 -1.19
CA GLU A 312 -21.44 3.08 -1.67
C GLU A 312 -20.17 3.92 -1.60
N ASP A 313 -20.30 5.23 -1.78
CA ASP A 313 -19.18 6.13 -2.04
C ASP A 313 -18.98 7.15 -0.92
N LEU A 314 -17.70 7.38 -0.58
CA LEU A 314 -17.25 8.61 0.05
C LEU A 314 -16.61 9.47 -1.04
N THR A 315 -17.10 10.70 -1.22
CA THR A 315 -16.54 11.66 -2.17
C THR A 315 -16.02 12.90 -1.46
N VAL A 316 -14.76 13.26 -1.74
CA VAL A 316 -14.17 14.54 -1.36
C VAL A 316 -13.93 15.32 -2.64
N LYS A 317 -14.59 16.48 -2.76
CA LYS A 317 -14.47 17.38 -3.89
C LYS A 317 -13.80 18.68 -3.43
N VAL A 318 -12.68 19.03 -4.04
CA VAL A 318 -11.95 20.27 -3.79
C VAL A 318 -12.10 21.16 -5.02
N ASN A 319 -12.67 22.36 -4.84
CA ASN A 319 -12.78 23.37 -5.88
C ASN A 319 -11.88 24.55 -5.53
N ALA A 320 -11.06 24.93 -6.50
CA ALA A 320 -10.34 26.19 -6.52
C ALA A 320 -10.55 26.86 -7.89
N VAL A 321 -10.17 28.13 -8.01
CA VAL A 321 -10.48 28.98 -9.19
C VAL A 321 -10.05 28.40 -10.54
N LEU A 322 -9.18 27.38 -10.56
CA LEU A 322 -8.67 26.74 -11.78
C LEU A 322 -8.73 25.20 -11.77
N TYR A 323 -9.26 24.55 -10.74
CA TYR A 323 -9.17 23.09 -10.60
C TYR A 323 -10.46 22.44 -10.10
N PHE A 324 -10.90 21.39 -10.84
CA PHE A 324 -11.91 20.44 -10.41
C PHE A 324 -11.22 19.10 -10.11
N PHE A 325 -11.25 18.66 -8.84
CA PHE A 325 -10.78 17.32 -8.48
C PHE A 325 -11.85 16.55 -7.71
N LYS A 326 -12.19 15.35 -8.19
CA LYS A 326 -13.14 14.44 -7.54
C LYS A 326 -12.39 13.19 -7.09
N LEU A 327 -12.24 13.02 -5.77
CA LEU A 327 -11.76 11.78 -5.19
C LEU A 327 -12.97 10.88 -4.89
N MET A 328 -13.08 9.73 -5.58
CA MET A 328 -14.11 8.71 -5.29
C MET A 328 -13.48 7.52 -4.58
N TYR A 329 -13.95 7.24 -3.37
CA TYR A 329 -13.64 6.00 -2.67
C TYR A 329 -14.79 5.01 -2.82
N ARG A 330 -14.56 3.89 -3.52
CA ARG A 330 -15.49 2.75 -3.61
C ARG A 330 -15.06 1.61 -2.71
N HIS A 331 -16.01 0.99 -2.00
CA HIS A 331 -15.80 -0.26 -1.27
C HIS A 331 -15.60 -1.45 -2.23
N ALA A 332 -14.42 -1.56 -2.85
CA ALA A 332 -14.00 -2.75 -3.59
C ALA A 332 -12.47 -2.90 -3.55
N HIS A 333 -12.00 -4.02 -2.95
CA HIS A 333 -10.63 -4.57 -2.97
C HIS A 333 -9.50 -3.58 -3.32
N ILE A 334 -8.89 -2.96 -2.29
CA ILE A 334 -7.97 -1.81 -2.45
C ILE A 334 -6.47 -2.17 -2.33
N PHE A 335 -6.10 -3.43 -2.10
CA PHE A 335 -4.68 -3.83 -2.00
C PHE A 335 -4.42 -5.19 -2.57
#